data_AF-A0A7W1PAP9-F1
#
_entry.id   AF-A0A7W1PAP9-F1
#
_cell.length_a   1.000
_cell.length_b   1.000
_cell.length_c   1.000
_cell.angle_alpha   90.00
_cell.angle_beta   90.00
_cell.angle_gamma   90.00
#
_symmetry.space_group_name_H-M   'P 1'
#
loop_
_entity.id
_entity.type
_entity.pdbx_description
1 polymer ?
#
loop_
_entity_poly.entity_id
_entity_poly.type
_entity_poly.pdbx_seq_one_letter_code
_entity_poly.pdbx_strand_id
1 'polypeptide(L)'
;MKVFYRHTTLAATGALALALTFAPISAQQAQERVDLDGIYKIKEEGFQRSEVMNITSWLTDVYGPRLTNAPGFRKAGDWAVKEMLSWGLANVKLDPWGPFGRGWSNDQFLMQATTPGGAFPVHGMSTAWTPGTDGHVKGEAIHAVIESPEDFARFKGQLRGKFVLTQPLRDVNAMWEPIARRLTDEQLSEMQQETRAAARGAGRAGGPGRQGGPGGGRG
;
A
#
# COMPACT_ATOMS: atom_id res chain seq x y z
N MET A 1 32.05 4.35 -89.37
CA MET A 1 33.49 4.47 -89.04
C MET A 1 33.68 4.09 -87.58
N LYS A 2 34.70 3.30 -87.27
CA LYS A 2 35.00 2.70 -85.97
C LYS A 2 35.28 3.74 -84.86
N VAL A 3 35.34 3.21 -83.62
CA VAL A 3 36.17 3.61 -82.45
C VAL A 3 35.33 4.25 -81.31
N PHE A 4 34.95 3.55 -80.23
CA PHE A 4 35.68 3.02 -79.03
C PHE A 4 36.04 4.05 -77.92
N TYR A 5 35.68 3.67 -76.68
CA TYR A 5 36.17 4.11 -75.35
C TYR A 5 35.79 5.54 -74.88
N ARG A 6 35.30 5.81 -73.66
CA ARG A 6 35.77 5.33 -72.35
C ARG A 6 34.68 5.34 -71.26
N HIS A 7 34.64 4.28 -70.46
CA HIS A 7 34.16 4.30 -69.07
C HIS A 7 35.16 5.03 -68.16
N THR A 8 34.71 5.40 -66.96
CA THR A 8 35.41 6.07 -65.83
C THR A 8 35.31 7.61 -65.91
N THR A 9 34.87 8.38 -64.91
CA THR A 9 34.80 8.31 -63.43
C THR A 9 33.60 9.20 -62.99
N LEU A 10 32.90 8.98 -61.88
CA LEU A 10 33.24 9.53 -60.57
C LEU A 10 32.39 8.81 -59.51
N ALA A 11 33.04 7.90 -58.77
CA ALA A 11 32.65 7.56 -57.42
C ALA A 11 32.92 8.78 -56.53
N ALA A 12 31.97 9.72 -56.46
CA ALA A 12 32.08 10.90 -55.59
C ALA A 12 30.73 11.41 -55.07
N THR A 13 29.67 10.61 -55.16
CA THR A 13 28.35 10.91 -54.58
C THR A 13 28.03 10.04 -53.36
N GLY A 14 28.81 8.98 -53.10
CA GLY A 14 28.60 8.08 -51.96
C GLY A 14 29.13 8.60 -50.63
N ALA A 15 30.08 9.54 -50.62
CA ALA A 15 30.73 10.00 -49.38
C ALA A 15 29.99 11.19 -48.71
N LEU A 16 29.09 11.88 -49.40
CA LEU A 16 28.29 12.97 -48.81
C LEU A 16 26.95 12.48 -48.25
N ALA A 17 26.46 11.31 -48.69
CA ALA A 17 25.23 10.71 -48.19
C ALA A 17 25.39 9.92 -46.88
N LEU A 18 26.62 9.52 -46.52
CA LEU A 18 26.90 8.73 -45.31
C LEU A 18 27.32 9.57 -44.10
N ALA A 19 27.57 10.88 -44.28
CA ALA A 19 27.92 11.80 -43.20
C ALA A 19 26.68 12.47 -42.55
N LEU A 20 25.48 12.27 -43.10
CA LEU A 20 24.22 12.84 -42.60
C LEU A 20 23.45 11.90 -41.65
N THR A 21 23.89 10.65 -41.46
CA THR A 21 23.16 9.66 -40.65
C THR A 21 23.65 9.52 -39.20
N PHE A 22 24.67 10.29 -38.78
CA PHE A 22 25.12 10.35 -37.40
C PHE A 22 24.89 11.74 -36.79
N ALA A 23 23.63 12.21 -36.82
CA ALA A 23 23.22 13.24 -35.88
C ALA A 23 23.21 12.61 -34.47
N PRO A 24 23.86 13.21 -33.46
CA PRO A 24 23.86 12.66 -32.11
C PRO A 24 22.43 12.58 -31.58
N ILE A 25 21.96 11.35 -31.31
CA ILE A 25 20.65 11.05 -30.70
C ILE A 25 20.43 11.84 -29.39
N SER A 26 21.51 12.28 -28.74
CA SER A 26 21.49 13.15 -27.56
C SER A 26 20.83 14.52 -27.78
N ALA A 27 20.73 15.00 -29.02
CA ALA A 27 20.06 16.28 -29.34
C ALA A 27 18.53 16.15 -29.49
N GLN A 28 17.99 14.93 -29.46
CA GLN A 28 16.58 14.64 -29.74
C GLN A 28 15.78 14.25 -28.49
N GLN A 29 16.42 14.15 -27.33
CA GLN A 29 15.72 14.19 -26.06
C GLN A 29 15.39 15.65 -25.76
N ALA A 30 14.22 16.11 -26.19
CA ALA A 30 13.69 17.38 -25.71
C ALA A 30 13.65 17.32 -24.19
N GLN A 31 14.54 18.08 -23.53
CA GLN A 31 14.52 18.24 -22.08
C GLN A 31 13.12 18.72 -21.71
N GLU A 32 12.38 17.92 -20.96
CA GLU A 32 11.05 18.29 -20.49
C GLU A 32 11.15 19.64 -19.76
N ARG A 33 10.44 20.65 -20.27
CA ARG A 33 10.40 21.96 -19.62
C ARG A 33 9.57 21.82 -18.35
N VAL A 34 10.24 21.85 -17.21
CA VAL A 34 9.59 21.79 -15.90
C VAL A 34 8.88 23.13 -15.64
N ASP A 35 7.55 23.08 -15.49
CA ASP A 35 6.76 24.24 -15.06
C ASP A 35 6.90 24.43 -13.54
N LEU A 36 7.86 25.27 -13.15
CA LEU A 36 8.12 25.57 -11.75
C LEU A 36 6.95 26.32 -11.09
N ASP A 37 6.26 27.18 -11.83
CA ASP A 37 5.14 27.97 -11.31
C ASP A 37 3.95 27.07 -10.97
N GLY A 38 3.64 26.10 -11.84
CA GLY A 38 2.66 25.05 -11.57
C GLY A 38 3.00 24.24 -10.32
N ILE A 39 4.27 23.83 -10.18
CA ILE A 39 4.75 23.11 -9.00
C ILE A 39 4.59 23.94 -7.72
N TYR A 40 4.91 25.23 -7.75
CA TYR A 40 4.75 26.10 -6.58
C TYR A 40 3.28 26.25 -6.17
N LYS A 41 2.35 26.38 -7.12
CA LYS A 41 0.91 26.41 -6.84
C LYS A 41 0.43 25.12 -6.19
N ILE A 42 0.86 23.95 -6.69
CA ILE A 42 0.52 22.65 -6.09
C ILE A 42 1.05 22.56 -4.65
N LYS A 43 2.29 23.02 -4.41
CA LYS A 43 2.87 23.05 -3.06
C LYS A 43 2.09 23.97 -2.13
N GLU A 44 1.69 25.15 -2.62
CA GLU A 44 0.90 26.09 -1.84
C GLU A 44 -0.44 25.47 -1.42
N GLU A 45 -1.17 24.84 -2.34
CA GLU A 45 -2.40 24.09 -2.01
C GLU A 45 -2.12 23.00 -0.97
N GLY A 46 -1.10 22.17 -1.21
CA GLY A 46 -0.78 21.04 -0.34
C GLY A 46 -0.33 21.42 1.08
N PHE A 47 0.29 22.59 1.26
CA PHE A 47 0.83 23.01 2.56
C PHE A 47 0.02 24.09 3.27
N GLN A 48 -0.63 24.99 2.53
CA GLN A 48 -1.35 26.14 3.11
C GLN A 48 -2.87 25.97 3.08
N ARG A 49 -3.40 25.15 2.16
CA ARG A 49 -4.85 24.95 1.94
C ARG A 49 -5.20 23.46 1.91
N SER A 50 -4.52 22.67 2.74
CA SER A 50 -4.66 21.22 2.73
C SER A 50 -5.99 20.76 3.32
N GLU A 51 -6.78 20.04 2.52
CA GLU A 51 -8.02 19.39 2.96
C GLU A 51 -7.81 17.98 3.52
N VAL A 52 -6.55 17.54 3.70
CA VAL A 52 -6.23 16.15 4.07
C VAL A 52 -6.91 15.68 5.36
N MET A 53 -7.00 16.54 6.37
CA MET A 53 -7.63 16.19 7.64
C MET A 53 -9.14 16.09 7.53
N ASN A 54 -9.77 16.97 6.74
CA ASN A 54 -11.20 16.93 6.46
C ASN A 54 -11.57 15.67 5.67
N ILE A 55 -10.84 15.40 4.58
CA ILE A 55 -11.01 14.18 3.75
C ILE A 55 -10.80 12.92 4.60
N THR A 56 -9.78 12.92 5.45
CA THR A 56 -9.51 11.78 6.34
C THR A 56 -10.66 11.60 7.32
N SER A 57 -11.18 12.64 7.96
CA SER A 57 -12.30 12.53 8.89
C SER A 57 -13.57 11.99 8.22
N TRP A 58 -13.92 12.45 7.02
CA TRP A 58 -15.05 11.88 6.27
C TRP A 58 -14.87 10.38 6.03
N LEU A 59 -13.68 9.97 5.63
CA LEU A 59 -13.37 8.57 5.48
C LEU A 59 -13.41 7.89 6.85
N THR A 60 -12.51 8.18 7.78
CA THR A 60 -12.32 7.39 9.01
C THR A 60 -13.45 7.49 10.03
N ASP A 61 -14.15 8.61 10.10
CA ASP A 61 -15.10 8.88 11.18
C ASP A 61 -16.55 8.73 10.70
N VAL A 62 -16.86 9.21 9.50
CA VAL A 62 -18.22 9.12 8.95
C VAL A 62 -18.48 7.78 8.29
N TYR A 63 -17.62 7.34 7.36
CA TYR A 63 -17.80 6.05 6.68
C TYR A 63 -17.13 4.88 7.41
N GLY A 64 -16.12 5.14 8.24
CA GLY A 64 -15.53 4.16 9.15
C GLY A 64 -15.00 2.89 8.46
N PRO A 65 -15.28 1.70 8.99
CA PRO A 65 -14.84 0.43 8.40
C PRO A 65 -15.35 0.22 6.96
N ARG A 66 -14.41 0.06 6.02
CA ARG A 66 -14.68 -0.10 4.57
C ARG A 66 -14.09 -1.39 4.01
N LEU A 67 -14.42 -2.53 4.62
CA LEU A 67 -14.03 -3.82 4.07
C LEU A 67 -14.52 -3.94 2.61
N THR A 68 -13.69 -4.49 1.73
CA THR A 68 -14.01 -4.65 0.31
C THR A 68 -15.38 -5.31 0.11
N ASN A 69 -16.20 -4.71 -0.74
CA ASN A 69 -17.58 -5.14 -1.02
C ASN A 69 -18.55 -5.12 0.19
N ALA A 70 -18.19 -4.49 1.30
CA ALA A 70 -19.10 -4.20 2.41
C ALA A 70 -19.96 -2.94 2.13
N PRO A 71 -21.08 -2.72 2.85
CA PRO A 71 -21.90 -1.53 2.67
C PRO A 71 -21.12 -0.21 2.84
N GLY A 72 -20.18 -0.14 3.79
CA GLY A 72 -19.34 1.03 4.03
C GLY A 72 -18.41 1.35 2.85
N PHE A 73 -17.87 0.33 2.17
CA PHE A 73 -17.04 0.50 0.98
C PHE A 73 -17.78 1.21 -0.14
N ARG A 74 -19.03 0.80 -0.40
CA ARG A 74 -19.86 1.43 -1.44
C ARG A 74 -20.18 2.89 -1.11
N LYS A 75 -20.65 3.15 0.12
CA LYS A 75 -21.00 4.51 0.59
C LYS A 75 -19.81 5.48 0.47
N ALA A 76 -18.62 5.05 0.88
CA ALA A 76 -17.42 5.87 0.78
C ALA A 76 -16.97 6.11 -0.66
N GLY A 77 -17.11 5.10 -1.53
CA GLY A 77 -16.86 5.27 -2.96
C GLY A 77 -17.81 6.28 -3.60
N ASP A 78 -19.10 6.19 -3.29
CA ASP A 78 -20.11 7.14 -3.79
C ASP A 78 -19.84 8.57 -3.29
N TRP A 79 -19.40 8.71 -2.04
CA TRP A 79 -18.95 9.99 -1.49
C TRP A 79 -17.72 10.54 -2.21
N ALA A 80 -16.69 9.72 -2.43
CA ALA A 80 -15.48 10.15 -3.13
C ALA A 80 -15.79 10.63 -4.55
N VAL A 81 -16.71 9.95 -5.25
CA VAL A 81 -17.19 10.40 -6.56
C VAL A 81 -17.83 11.78 -6.45
N LYS A 82 -18.74 11.98 -5.50
CA LYS A 82 -19.42 13.26 -5.30
C LYS A 82 -18.42 14.38 -4.97
N GLU A 83 -17.46 14.12 -4.09
CA GLU A 83 -16.47 15.09 -3.65
C GLU A 83 -15.57 15.53 -4.82
N MET A 84 -15.04 14.57 -5.59
CA MET A 84 -14.24 14.85 -6.78
C MET A 84 -15.02 15.62 -7.86
N LEU A 85 -16.30 15.29 -8.07
CA LEU A 85 -17.16 16.06 -8.98
C LEU A 85 -17.35 17.50 -8.50
N SER A 86 -17.47 17.72 -7.18
CA SER A 86 -17.62 19.06 -6.60
C SER A 86 -16.39 19.94 -6.80
N TRP A 87 -15.20 19.35 -6.89
CA TRP A 87 -13.96 20.04 -7.22
C TRP A 87 -13.79 20.30 -8.72
N GLY A 88 -14.74 19.86 -9.55
CA GLY A 88 -14.75 20.08 -11.00
C GLY A 88 -14.00 19.02 -11.80
N LEU A 89 -13.69 17.84 -11.23
CA LEU A 89 -13.09 16.75 -12.00
C LEU A 89 -14.10 16.19 -13.01
N ALA A 90 -13.61 15.88 -14.21
CA ALA A 90 -14.39 15.23 -15.26
C ALA A 90 -14.28 13.71 -15.20
N ASN A 91 -15.29 13.01 -15.73
CA ASN A 91 -15.30 11.54 -15.89
C ASN A 91 -15.14 10.73 -14.59
N VAL A 92 -15.57 11.29 -13.46
CA VAL A 92 -15.51 10.61 -12.16
C VAL A 92 -16.65 9.60 -12.06
N LYS A 93 -16.30 8.32 -11.84
CA LYS A 93 -17.25 7.23 -11.67
C LYS A 93 -16.62 6.09 -10.87
N LEU A 94 -17.47 5.23 -10.31
CA LEU A 94 -17.01 3.95 -9.78
C LEU A 94 -16.95 2.93 -10.91
N ASP A 95 -15.77 2.37 -11.15
CA ASP A 95 -15.61 1.27 -12.09
C ASP A 95 -15.87 -0.07 -11.39
N PRO A 96 -16.70 -0.95 -11.98
CA PRO A 96 -16.96 -2.25 -11.43
C PRO A 96 -15.71 -3.14 -11.52
N TRP A 97 -15.45 -3.91 -10.48
CA TRP A 97 -14.42 -4.94 -10.44
C TRP A 97 -15.01 -6.23 -9.87
N GLY A 98 -14.80 -7.37 -10.52
CA GLY A 98 -15.30 -8.67 -10.07
C GLY A 98 -15.91 -9.53 -11.17
N PRO A 99 -16.34 -10.77 -10.83
CA PRO A 99 -17.24 -11.05 -9.72
C PRO A 99 -16.55 -11.26 -8.36
N PHE A 100 -16.90 -10.44 -7.36
CA PHE A 100 -16.36 -10.57 -5.99
C PHE A 100 -17.18 -11.53 -5.10
N GLY A 101 -18.44 -11.80 -5.47
CA GLY A 101 -19.36 -12.58 -4.65
C GLY A 101 -20.11 -11.71 -3.63
N ARG A 102 -20.54 -12.32 -2.52
CA ARG A 102 -21.34 -11.65 -1.50
C ARG A 102 -20.50 -10.67 -0.67
N GLY A 103 -21.07 -9.51 -0.40
CA GLY A 103 -20.53 -8.58 0.60
C GLY A 103 -20.64 -9.16 2.00
N TRP A 104 -19.99 -8.52 2.96
CA TRP A 104 -20.01 -8.93 4.37
C TRP A 104 -19.95 -7.71 5.29
N SER A 105 -20.72 -7.75 6.37
CA SER A 105 -20.60 -6.86 7.52
C SER A 105 -20.65 -7.70 8.79
N ASN A 106 -19.98 -7.22 9.84
CA ASN A 106 -20.13 -7.78 11.18
C ASN A 106 -21.05 -6.86 11.96
N ASP A 107 -22.28 -7.31 12.19
CA ASP A 107 -23.26 -6.53 12.94
C ASP A 107 -23.11 -6.77 14.44
N GLN A 108 -22.88 -8.02 14.86
CA GLN A 108 -22.69 -8.39 16.26
C GLN A 108 -21.85 -9.65 16.40
N PHE A 109 -20.94 -9.63 17.37
CA PHE A 109 -20.28 -10.82 17.90
C PHE A 109 -20.50 -10.90 19.40
N LEU A 110 -20.96 -12.06 19.88
CA LEU A 110 -21.10 -12.35 21.29
C LEU A 110 -20.61 -13.77 21.55
N MET A 111 -19.75 -13.91 22.56
CA MET A 111 -19.34 -15.22 23.05
C MET A 111 -19.17 -15.14 24.56
N GLN A 112 -19.69 -16.16 25.25
CA GLN A 112 -19.57 -16.30 26.70
C GLN A 112 -19.14 -17.73 27.01
N ALA A 113 -18.06 -17.87 27.75
CA ALA A 113 -17.62 -19.16 28.26
C ALA A 113 -18.39 -19.47 29.55
N THR A 114 -18.94 -20.69 29.63
CA THR A 114 -19.59 -21.21 30.84
C THR A 114 -18.80 -22.39 31.37
N THR A 115 -18.32 -22.29 32.60
CA THR A 115 -17.55 -23.32 33.30
C THR A 115 -18.21 -23.67 34.63
N PRO A 116 -17.84 -24.79 35.30
CA PRO A 116 -18.34 -25.08 36.63
C PRO A 116 -18.08 -23.97 37.67
N GLY A 117 -17.00 -23.21 37.51
CA GLY A 117 -16.62 -22.11 38.41
C GLY A 117 -17.29 -20.76 38.10
N GLY A 118 -18.17 -20.71 37.10
CA GLY A 118 -18.86 -19.50 36.67
C GLY A 118 -18.74 -19.23 35.17
N ALA A 119 -19.25 -18.07 34.75
CA ALA A 119 -19.25 -17.64 33.36
C ALA A 119 -18.51 -16.32 33.17
N PHE A 120 -17.83 -16.18 32.03
CA PHE A 120 -17.09 -14.97 31.68
C PHE A 120 -17.21 -14.67 30.17
N PRO A 121 -17.17 -13.39 29.76
CA PRO A 121 -17.23 -13.02 28.36
C PRO A 121 -15.94 -13.42 27.64
N VAL A 122 -16.06 -13.82 26.38
CA VAL A 122 -14.92 -14.04 25.48
C VAL A 122 -14.88 -12.88 24.50
N HIS A 123 -13.83 -12.07 24.59
CA HIS A 123 -13.61 -10.94 23.71
C HIS A 123 -13.11 -11.44 22.34
N GLY A 124 -13.78 -11.01 21.28
CA GLY A 124 -13.43 -11.39 19.92
C GLY A 124 -14.28 -10.69 18.87
N MET A 125 -14.05 -11.07 17.63
CA MET A 125 -14.82 -10.63 16.48
C MET A 125 -14.87 -11.75 15.44
N SER A 126 -15.93 -11.76 14.64
CA SER A 126 -16.05 -12.66 13.49
C SER A 126 -14.99 -12.30 12.44
N THR A 127 -14.35 -13.31 11.85
CA THR A 127 -13.51 -13.12 10.67
C THR A 127 -14.39 -12.80 9.46
N ALA A 128 -13.90 -11.94 8.57
CA ALA A 128 -14.61 -11.56 7.36
C ALA A 128 -15.13 -12.78 6.57
N TRP A 129 -16.34 -12.64 6.01
CA TRP A 129 -17.07 -13.69 5.28
C TRP A 129 -17.48 -14.92 6.09
N THR A 130 -17.29 -14.91 7.41
CA THR A 130 -17.87 -15.94 8.29
C THR A 130 -19.39 -15.77 8.31
N PRO A 131 -20.17 -16.85 8.06
CA PRO A 131 -21.62 -16.78 8.16
C PRO A 131 -22.04 -16.54 9.62
N GLY A 132 -23.15 -15.83 9.80
CA GLY A 132 -23.81 -15.74 11.10
C GLY A 132 -24.41 -17.08 11.53
N THR A 133 -24.76 -17.18 12.81
CA THR A 133 -25.54 -18.30 13.35
C THR A 133 -27.02 -17.95 13.37
N ASP A 134 -27.89 -18.96 13.28
CA ASP A 134 -29.33 -18.79 13.47
C ASP A 134 -29.65 -18.72 14.97
N GLY A 135 -29.32 -17.57 15.56
CA GLY A 135 -29.42 -17.34 17.00
C GLY A 135 -28.24 -17.89 17.80
N HIS A 136 -28.47 -18.13 19.10
CA HIS A 136 -27.43 -18.55 20.02
C HIS A 136 -27.06 -20.03 19.82
N VAL A 137 -25.77 -20.30 19.61
CA VAL A 137 -25.23 -21.66 19.54
C VAL A 137 -24.48 -21.97 20.82
N LYS A 138 -24.71 -23.16 21.38
CA LYS A 138 -24.01 -23.69 22.55
C LYS A 138 -23.30 -24.99 22.18
N GLY A 139 -22.09 -25.16 22.68
CA GLY A 139 -21.24 -26.30 22.39
C GLY A 139 -20.03 -26.32 23.33
N GLU A 140 -19.40 -27.47 23.44
CA GLU A 140 -18.15 -27.60 24.19
C GLU A 140 -17.00 -26.94 23.41
N ALA A 141 -16.07 -26.33 24.12
CA ALA A 141 -14.82 -25.88 23.53
C ALA A 141 -13.78 -27.01 23.52
N ILE A 142 -13.03 -27.15 22.44
CA ILE A 142 -11.89 -28.07 22.34
C ILE A 142 -10.67 -27.32 21.84
N HIS A 143 -9.51 -27.54 22.47
CA HIS A 143 -8.23 -27.04 21.98
C HIS A 143 -7.64 -28.06 21.00
N ALA A 144 -7.54 -27.68 19.73
CA ALA A 144 -7.04 -28.54 18.66
C ALA A 144 -6.13 -27.74 17.73
N VAL A 145 -4.84 -27.73 18.05
CA VAL A 145 -3.80 -27.13 17.21
C VAL A 145 -3.56 -28.05 16.02
N ILE A 146 -3.83 -27.56 14.81
CA ILE A 146 -3.70 -28.29 13.55
C ILE A 146 -2.78 -27.46 12.65
N GLU A 147 -1.50 -27.80 12.64
CA GLU A 147 -0.47 -27.06 11.88
C GLU A 147 -0.02 -27.83 10.64
N SER A 148 -0.25 -29.14 10.61
CA SER A 148 0.05 -29.97 9.45
C SER A 148 -1.10 -30.93 9.09
N PRO A 149 -1.11 -31.50 7.86
CA PRO A 149 -2.11 -32.48 7.47
C PRO A 149 -2.19 -33.71 8.39
N GLU A 150 -1.08 -34.10 9.00
CA GLU A 150 -0.98 -35.26 9.90
C GLU A 150 -1.76 -35.03 11.21
N ASP A 151 -1.88 -33.78 11.68
CA ASP A 151 -2.63 -33.44 12.88
C ASP A 151 -4.13 -33.75 12.76
N PHE A 152 -4.69 -33.74 11.55
CA PHE A 152 -6.10 -34.10 11.34
C PHE A 152 -6.41 -35.54 11.78
N ALA A 153 -5.44 -36.46 11.70
CA ALA A 153 -5.63 -37.83 12.17
C ALA A 153 -5.90 -37.87 13.68
N ARG A 154 -5.26 -36.99 14.45
CA ARG A 154 -5.38 -36.91 15.92
C ARG A 154 -6.76 -36.43 16.38
N PHE A 155 -7.40 -35.56 15.60
CA PHE A 155 -8.70 -34.95 15.94
C PHE A 155 -9.88 -35.53 15.15
N LYS A 156 -9.65 -36.57 14.34
CA LYS A 156 -10.69 -37.19 13.50
C LYS A 156 -11.86 -37.66 14.36
N GLY A 157 -13.07 -37.24 13.98
CA GLY A 157 -14.31 -37.61 14.66
C GLY A 157 -14.61 -36.85 15.97
N GLN A 158 -13.72 -35.99 16.45
CA GLN A 158 -13.86 -35.33 17.76
C GLN A 158 -14.43 -33.90 17.69
N LEU A 159 -14.36 -33.25 16.51
CA LEU A 159 -14.61 -31.81 16.38
C LEU A 159 -16.08 -31.43 16.13
N ARG A 160 -16.93 -32.40 15.76
CA ARG A 160 -18.32 -32.12 15.39
C ARG A 160 -19.10 -31.52 16.56
N GLY A 161 -19.71 -30.36 16.33
CA GLY A 161 -20.54 -29.66 17.32
C GLY A 161 -19.76 -28.94 18.42
N LYS A 162 -18.44 -28.83 18.29
CA LYS A 162 -17.57 -28.14 19.26
C LYS A 162 -17.08 -26.80 18.72
N PHE A 163 -16.79 -25.87 19.63
CA PHE A 163 -16.03 -24.67 19.33
C PHE A 163 -14.54 -25.01 19.36
N VAL A 164 -13.89 -24.96 18.19
CA VAL A 164 -12.49 -25.41 18.05
C VAL A 164 -11.54 -24.23 18.22
N LEU A 165 -10.69 -24.28 19.24
CA LEU A 165 -9.62 -23.32 19.49
C LEU A 165 -8.35 -23.86 18.84
N THR A 166 -7.90 -23.22 17.75
CA THR A 166 -6.85 -23.76 16.88
C THR A 166 -5.47 -23.17 17.11
N GLN A 167 -5.36 -22.07 17.87
CA GLN A 167 -4.08 -21.42 18.11
C GLN A 167 -3.30 -22.10 19.23
N PRO A 168 -1.96 -22.15 19.14
CA PRO A 168 -1.13 -22.54 20.28
C PRO A 168 -1.39 -21.58 21.45
N LEU A 169 -1.29 -22.12 22.67
CA LEU A 169 -1.37 -21.29 23.87
C LEU A 169 -0.21 -20.29 23.84
N ARG A 170 -0.54 -19.00 23.96
CA ARG A 170 0.45 -17.95 24.06
C ARG A 170 0.98 -17.94 25.48
N ASP A 171 2.30 -17.81 25.60
CA ASP A 171 2.89 -17.47 26.88
C ASP A 171 2.54 -16.00 27.20
N VAL A 172 1.87 -15.79 28.34
CA VAL A 172 1.43 -14.48 28.78
C VAL A 172 2.25 -14.12 30.00
N ASN A 173 3.34 -13.38 29.74
CA ASN A 173 4.20 -12.88 30.81
C ASN A 173 3.47 -11.88 31.70
N ALA A 174 3.78 -11.93 32.99
CA ALA A 174 3.32 -10.91 33.93
C ALA A 174 3.90 -9.54 33.54
N MET A 175 3.04 -8.52 33.53
CA MET A 175 3.43 -7.13 33.27
C MET A 175 4.01 -6.53 34.55
N TRP A 176 5.31 -6.70 34.76
CA TRP A 176 6.03 -6.09 35.89
C TRP A 176 6.43 -4.64 35.62
N GLU A 177 6.58 -4.27 34.36
CA GLU A 177 6.96 -2.93 33.92
C GLU A 177 5.72 -2.05 33.71
N PRO A 178 5.81 -0.74 34.02
CA PRO A 178 4.70 0.19 33.81
C PRO A 178 4.43 0.39 32.31
N ILE A 179 3.15 0.27 31.92
CA ILE A 179 2.68 0.45 30.53
C ILE A 179 2.88 1.88 30.03
N ALA A 180 2.77 2.86 30.93
CA ALA A 180 2.95 4.27 30.63
C ALA A 180 4.14 4.84 31.39
N ARG A 181 5.00 5.55 30.68
CA ARG A 181 6.10 6.34 31.25
C ARG A 181 5.99 7.77 30.78
N ARG A 182 6.27 8.71 31.68
CA ARG A 182 6.39 10.12 31.31
C ARG A 182 7.75 10.34 30.66
N LEU A 183 7.76 10.92 29.47
CA LEU A 183 8.98 11.36 28.82
C LEU A 183 9.52 12.61 29.52
N THR A 184 10.84 12.73 29.62
CA THR A 184 11.47 13.97 30.09
C THR A 184 11.45 15.03 28.99
N ASP A 185 11.66 16.30 29.36
CA ASP A 185 11.68 17.40 28.39
C ASP A 185 12.82 17.23 27.37
N GLU A 186 13.95 16.65 27.78
CA GLU A 186 15.07 16.33 26.89
C GLU A 186 14.68 15.27 25.85
N GLN A 187 14.01 14.19 26.26
CA GLN A 187 13.55 13.13 25.36
C GLN A 187 12.52 13.65 24.34
N LEU A 188 11.63 14.55 24.78
CA LEU A 188 10.68 15.22 23.89
C LEU A 188 11.40 16.11 22.87
N SER A 189 12.41 16.86 23.30
CA SER A 189 13.24 17.70 22.43
C SER A 189 13.98 16.89 21.37
N GLU A 190 14.54 15.73 21.73
CA GLU A 190 15.22 14.82 20.80
C GLU A 190 14.27 14.29 19.72
N MET A 191 13.08 13.82 20.09
CA MET A 191 12.06 13.33 19.13
C MET A 191 11.60 14.42 18.14
N GLN A 192 11.50 15.66 18.61
CA GLN A 192 11.17 16.81 17.76
C GLN A 192 12.27 17.06 16.71
N GLN A 193 13.54 16.83 17.06
CA GLN A 193 14.67 16.99 16.15
C GLN A 193 14.75 15.85 15.12
N GLU A 194 14.49 14.60 15.52
CA GLU A 194 14.45 13.45 14.60
C GLU A 194 13.38 13.62 13.51
N THR A 195 12.19 14.10 13.88
CA THR A 195 11.11 14.39 12.93
C THR A 195 11.54 15.43 11.88
N ARG A 196 12.32 16.44 12.30
CA ARG A 196 12.89 17.45 11.39
C ARG A 196 14.00 16.90 10.50
N ALA A 197 14.80 15.95 10.98
CA ALA A 197 15.88 15.33 10.20
C ALA A 197 15.34 14.38 9.12
N ALA A 198 14.33 13.56 9.45
CA ALA A 198 13.65 12.68 8.50
C ALA A 198 12.96 13.48 7.37
N ALA A 199 12.32 14.61 7.70
CA ALA A 199 11.74 15.52 6.72
C ALA A 199 12.78 16.16 5.78
N ARG A 200 14.04 16.27 6.20
CA ARG A 200 15.15 16.80 5.39
C ARG A 200 15.86 15.72 4.54
N GLY A 201 15.68 14.44 4.87
CA GLY A 201 16.27 13.30 4.13
C GLY A 201 15.49 12.89 2.88
N ALA A 202 14.18 13.18 2.81
CA ALA A 202 13.34 12.84 1.66
C ALA A 202 13.57 13.73 0.41
N GLY A 203 14.48 14.72 0.49
CA GLY A 203 14.74 15.70 -0.57
C GLY A 203 16.06 15.52 -1.34
N ARG A 204 16.86 14.47 -1.09
CA ARG A 204 18.16 14.30 -1.77
C ARG A 204 18.45 12.85 -2.15
N ALA A 205 17.74 12.35 -3.17
CA ALA A 205 18.23 11.28 -4.03
C ALA A 205 18.39 11.85 -5.43
N GLY A 206 19.56 12.42 -5.72
CA GLY A 206 19.86 13.06 -6.99
C GLY A 206 21.21 13.78 -6.94
N GLY A 207 22.29 13.02 -6.76
CA GLY A 207 23.68 13.50 -6.85
C GLY A 207 24.50 12.57 -7.75
N PRO A 208 25.37 13.11 -8.62
CA PRO A 208 25.68 12.51 -9.90
C PRO A 208 26.74 11.40 -9.83
N GLY A 209 26.64 10.47 -10.77
CA GLY A 209 27.54 9.35 -10.94
C GLY A 209 29.00 9.76 -11.05
N ARG A 210 29.84 9.16 -10.19
CA ARG A 210 31.29 9.13 -10.37
C ARG A 210 31.60 8.22 -11.56
N GLN A 211 31.85 8.84 -12.72
CA GLN A 211 32.52 8.21 -13.84
C GLN A 211 34.04 8.35 -13.62
N GLY A 212 34.77 7.24 -13.75
CA GLY A 212 36.16 7.11 -13.34
C GLY A 212 37.21 7.47 -14.40
N GLY A 213 38.46 7.47 -13.93
CA GLY A 213 39.70 7.25 -14.69
C GLY A 213 40.69 8.43 -14.66
N PRO A 214 42.02 8.23 -14.90
CA PRO A 214 42.75 6.96 -15.10
C PRO A 214 44.06 6.80 -14.28
N GLY A 215 44.48 5.53 -14.12
CA GLY A 215 45.85 4.98 -14.18
C GLY A 215 47.06 5.65 -13.50
N GLY A 216 47.83 4.82 -12.77
CA GLY A 216 49.30 4.92 -12.80
C GLY A 216 50.03 4.51 -11.52
N GLY A 217 50.96 3.55 -11.64
CA GLY A 217 52.25 3.63 -10.95
C GLY A 217 52.50 2.65 -9.80
N ARG A 218 53.47 1.77 -10.03
CA ARG A 218 54.10 0.85 -9.08
C ARG A 218 54.87 1.61 -7.99
N GLY A 219 55.02 0.97 -6.82
CA GLY A 219 55.93 1.33 -5.74
C GLY A 219 55.69 0.42 -4.55
#